data_AF-A0A1A8T436-F1
#
_entry.id   AF-A0A1A8T436-F1
#
_cell.length_a   1.000
_cell.length_b   1.000
_cell.length_c   1.000
_cell.angle_alpha   90.00
_cell.angle_beta   90.00
_cell.angle_gamma   90.00
#
_symmetry.space_group_name_H-M   'P 1'
#
loop_
_entity.id
_entity.type
_entity.pdbx_description
1 polymer ?
#
loop_
_entity_poly.entity_id
_entity_poly.type
_entity_poly.pdbx_seq_one_letter_code
_entity_poly.pdbx_strand_id
1 'polypeptide(L)'
;MKTVMPILASAVALTAFASAAQAQEWSRQDSGLYVGANYGYLKVNGDDGFDDNNDVWQGLVGYRFNSFLAVEGGYADFGSYGDGIVNADTDGYSAAVKGSLPLTDSIEFFAKAGQLWYDTDYSVAGLTGSSDNEALFAGAGLNFKLSEQLLLNAQYTWYDAELSVDEIDQDSDFDTNFNQASVGLEYRF
;
A
#
# COMPACT_ATOMS: atom_id res chain seq x y z
N MET A 1 41.61 -21.26 -11.41
CA MET A 1 41.65 -19.93 -10.80
C MET A 1 40.51 -19.14 -11.41
N LYS A 2 39.42 -18.93 -10.65
CA LYS A 2 38.23 -18.17 -11.11
C LYS A 2 38.29 -16.80 -10.43
N THR A 3 38.32 -15.76 -11.23
CA THR A 3 38.43 -14.35 -10.82
C THR A 3 37.13 -13.88 -10.16
N VAL A 4 37.27 -13.30 -8.97
CA VAL A 4 36.19 -12.65 -8.21
C VAL A 4 36.07 -11.20 -8.71
N MET A 5 34.89 -10.79 -9.16
CA MET A 5 34.60 -9.39 -9.53
C MET A 5 33.94 -8.70 -8.33
N PRO A 6 34.38 -7.50 -7.91
CA PRO A 6 33.75 -6.79 -6.82
C PRO A 6 32.49 -6.07 -7.32
N ILE A 7 31.33 -6.41 -6.76
CA ILE A 7 30.11 -5.63 -6.91
C ILE A 7 30.25 -4.41 -5.99
N LEU A 8 30.50 -3.25 -6.58
CA LEU A 8 30.56 -1.97 -5.89
C LEU A 8 29.61 -1.00 -6.61
N ALA A 9 28.30 -1.13 -6.40
CA ALA A 9 27.34 -0.16 -6.93
C ALA A 9 25.94 -0.29 -6.29
N SER A 10 25.76 0.21 -5.07
CA SER A 10 24.41 0.46 -4.52
C SER A 10 24.42 1.42 -3.32
N ALA A 11 25.08 2.57 -3.46
CA ALA A 11 25.03 3.64 -2.45
C ALA A 11 24.68 5.04 -3.00
N VAL A 12 24.29 5.15 -4.28
CA VAL A 12 24.14 6.47 -4.95
C VAL A 12 22.71 7.03 -4.93
N ALA A 13 21.69 6.25 -4.54
CA ALA A 13 20.31 6.71 -4.59
C ALA A 13 19.91 7.66 -3.44
N LEU A 14 20.58 7.61 -2.28
CA LEU A 14 20.20 8.43 -1.11
C LEU A 14 20.66 9.89 -1.20
N THR A 15 21.69 10.19 -2.01
CA THR A 15 22.27 11.54 -2.04
C THR A 15 21.54 12.51 -2.98
N ALA A 16 20.75 12.03 -3.94
CA ALA A 16 20.03 12.88 -4.88
C ALA A 16 18.83 13.63 -4.26
N PHE A 17 18.29 13.12 -3.14
CA PHE A 17 17.21 13.78 -2.39
C PHE A 17 17.70 14.97 -1.53
N ALA A 18 19.00 15.06 -1.25
CA ALA A 18 19.54 16.12 -0.39
C ALA A 18 19.65 17.48 -1.10
N SER A 19 19.82 17.51 -2.42
CA SER A 19 20.06 18.75 -3.18
C SER A 19 18.79 19.49 -3.62
N ALA A 20 17.61 18.89 -3.49
CA ALA A 20 16.33 19.57 -3.74
C ALA A 20 15.75 20.24 -2.48
N ALA A 21 16.39 20.07 -1.31
CA ALA A 21 15.88 20.54 -0.02
C ALA A 21 16.18 22.01 0.30
N GLN A 22 16.79 22.76 -0.63
CA GLN A 22 17.12 24.17 -0.40
C GLN A 22 16.33 25.04 -1.38
N ALA A 23 15.43 25.87 -0.84
CA ALA A 23 14.65 26.91 -1.52
C ALA A 23 13.20 26.59 -1.96
N GLN A 24 12.40 25.95 -1.10
CA GLN A 24 10.95 26.16 -1.13
C GLN A 24 10.45 26.63 0.23
N GLU A 25 10.08 27.90 0.29
CA GLU A 25 9.35 28.53 1.39
C GLU A 25 7.90 28.00 1.34
N TRP A 26 7.67 26.83 1.95
CA TRP A 26 6.32 26.27 2.13
C TRP A 26 5.71 26.76 3.44
N SER A 27 4.60 27.46 3.29
CA SER A 27 3.75 27.97 4.35
C SER A 27 3.22 26.88 5.29
N ARG A 28 3.52 27.02 6.59
CA ARG A 28 2.78 26.58 7.79
C ARG A 28 1.80 25.39 7.65
N GLN A 29 2.33 24.18 7.46
CA GLN A 29 2.01 22.91 8.17
C GLN A 29 2.70 21.76 7.39
N ASP A 30 4.03 21.83 7.32
CA ASP A 30 4.82 20.82 6.61
C ASP A 30 4.74 19.44 7.29
N SER A 31 4.59 19.46 8.61
CA SER A 31 4.44 18.27 9.44
C SER A 31 3.10 18.27 10.17
N GLY A 32 2.49 17.11 10.32
CA GLY A 32 1.22 17.00 11.02
C GLY A 32 0.62 15.60 10.94
N LEU A 33 -0.31 15.33 11.85
CA LEU A 33 -1.13 14.13 11.78
C LEU A 33 -2.15 14.29 10.65
N TYR A 34 -2.54 13.17 10.07
CA TYR A 34 -3.69 13.09 9.20
C TYR A 34 -4.38 11.75 9.38
N VAL A 35 -5.64 11.69 9.00
CA VAL A 35 -6.42 10.46 8.94
C VAL A 35 -7.01 10.33 7.56
N GLY A 36 -7.27 9.10 7.14
CA GLY A 36 -7.89 8.85 5.85
C GLY A 36 -8.79 7.63 5.87
N ALA A 37 -9.68 7.58 4.89
CA ALA A 37 -10.51 6.43 4.61
C ALA A 37 -10.56 6.22 3.10
N ASN A 38 -10.35 4.98 2.65
CA ASN A 38 -10.42 4.59 1.25
C ASN A 38 -11.42 3.46 1.07
N TYR A 39 -12.04 3.44 -0.11
CA TYR A 39 -12.93 2.40 -0.58
C TYR A 39 -12.53 2.02 -2.00
N GLY A 40 -12.46 0.73 -2.30
CA GLY A 40 -11.97 0.28 -3.60
C GLY A 40 -12.34 -1.16 -3.92
N TYR A 41 -11.79 -1.62 -5.03
CA TYR A 41 -12.01 -2.97 -5.55
C TYR A 41 -10.68 -3.68 -5.78
N LEU A 42 -10.64 -4.96 -5.43
CA LEU A 42 -9.54 -5.86 -5.79
C LEU A 42 -9.81 -6.53 -7.13
N LYS A 43 -8.81 -6.49 -8.01
CA LYS A 43 -8.81 -7.29 -9.23
C LYS A 43 -7.86 -8.48 -9.05
N VAL A 44 -8.43 -9.67 -9.03
CA VAL A 44 -7.69 -10.95 -9.10
C VAL A 44 -7.61 -11.35 -10.57
N ASN A 45 -6.40 -11.54 -11.12
CA ASN A 45 -6.25 -12.05 -12.47
C ASN A 45 -6.47 -13.57 -12.44
N GLY A 46 -7.65 -14.06 -12.84
CA GLY A 46 -7.89 -15.50 -12.87
C GLY A 46 -9.32 -16.00 -13.10
N ASP A 47 -10.36 -15.16 -12.99
CA ASP A 47 -11.74 -15.65 -13.10
C ASP A 47 -12.59 -14.84 -14.09
N ASP A 48 -13.26 -15.56 -14.99
CA ASP A 48 -14.16 -15.05 -16.05
C ASP A 48 -15.58 -14.79 -15.52
N GLY A 49 -15.73 -14.53 -14.21
CA GLY A 49 -17.01 -14.34 -13.52
C GLY A 49 -17.05 -13.02 -12.76
N PHE A 50 -17.90 -12.09 -13.20
CA PHE A 50 -18.30 -10.92 -12.43
C PHE A 50 -19.35 -11.31 -11.38
N ASP A 51 -18.98 -12.01 -10.30
CA ASP A 51 -19.99 -12.29 -9.25
C ASP A 51 -19.56 -12.17 -7.78
N ASP A 52 -18.28 -11.95 -7.46
CA ASP A 52 -17.89 -11.73 -6.06
C ASP A 52 -17.51 -10.26 -5.79
N ASN A 53 -18.31 -9.62 -4.94
CA ASN A 53 -18.21 -8.24 -4.45
C ASN A 53 -16.93 -8.03 -3.62
N ASN A 54 -15.78 -7.87 -4.28
CA ASN A 54 -14.48 -7.66 -3.61
C ASN A 54 -14.27 -6.19 -3.22
N ASP A 55 -15.19 -5.68 -2.40
CA ASP A 55 -15.18 -4.34 -1.84
C ASP A 55 -14.15 -4.25 -0.71
N VAL A 56 -13.16 -3.36 -0.83
CA VAL A 56 -12.14 -3.13 0.20
C VAL A 56 -12.39 -1.82 0.90
N TRP A 57 -12.45 -1.85 2.23
CA TRP A 57 -12.50 -0.67 3.08
C TRP A 57 -11.18 -0.51 3.82
N GLN A 58 -10.60 0.69 3.79
CA GLN A 58 -9.35 0.97 4.48
C GLN A 58 -9.47 2.23 5.32
N GLY A 59 -9.11 2.14 6.60
CA GLY A 59 -8.85 3.29 7.46
C GLY A 59 -7.35 3.49 7.64
N LEU A 60 -6.89 4.74 7.68
CA LEU A 60 -5.48 5.05 7.94
C LEU A 60 -5.30 6.25 8.86
N VAL A 61 -4.19 6.22 9.60
CA VAL A 61 -3.63 7.35 10.33
C VAL A 61 -2.19 7.53 9.86
N GLY A 62 -1.79 8.76 9.62
CA GLY A 62 -0.44 9.06 9.18
C GLY A 62 0.15 10.27 9.87
N TYR A 63 1.47 10.33 9.85
CA TYR A 63 2.23 11.49 10.29
C TYR A 63 3.13 11.96 9.16
N ARG A 64 2.92 13.20 8.71
CA ARG A 64 3.78 13.89 7.75
C ARG A 64 4.94 14.49 8.53
N PHE A 65 6.17 14.17 8.11
CA PHE A 65 7.37 14.83 8.64
C PHE A 65 7.68 16.11 7.88
N ASN A 66 7.37 16.14 6.59
CA ASN A 66 7.51 17.27 5.69
C ASN A 66 6.57 17.10 4.48
N SER A 67 6.59 18.04 3.53
CA SER A 67 5.80 17.95 2.29
C SER A 67 6.09 16.73 1.41
N PHE A 68 7.22 16.05 1.61
CA PHE A 68 7.64 14.93 0.77
C PHE A 68 7.53 13.57 1.45
N LEU A 69 7.54 13.49 2.78
CA LEU A 69 7.69 12.23 3.50
C LEU A 69 6.68 12.11 4.64
N ALA A 70 6.00 10.98 4.67
CA ALA A 70 5.09 10.58 5.72
C ALA A 70 5.24 9.09 6.06
N VAL A 71 4.76 8.73 7.24
CA VAL A 71 4.49 7.34 7.62
C VAL A 71 3.00 7.14 7.82
N GLU A 72 2.51 5.98 7.44
CA GLU A 72 1.10 5.59 7.54
C GLU A 72 0.99 4.27 8.30
N GLY A 73 0.03 4.20 9.22
CA GLY A 73 -0.50 2.97 9.76
C GLY A 73 -1.95 2.83 9.33
N GLY A 74 -2.37 1.64 8.91
CA GLY A 74 -3.71 1.42 8.40
C GLY A 74 -4.32 0.10 8.83
N TYR A 75 -5.63 0.01 8.69
CA TYR A 75 -6.40 -1.21 8.78
C TYR A 75 -7.21 -1.35 7.49
N ALA A 76 -7.22 -2.54 6.90
CA ALA A 76 -7.98 -2.86 5.71
C ALA A 76 -8.85 -4.08 5.96
N ASP A 77 -10.11 -3.99 5.54
CA ASP A 77 -11.04 -5.09 5.42
C ASP A 77 -11.20 -5.38 3.92
N PHE A 78 -10.78 -6.56 3.49
CA PHE A 78 -10.75 -6.96 2.08
C PHE A 78 -12.03 -7.66 1.62
N GLY A 79 -13.01 -7.84 2.52
CA GLY A 79 -14.27 -8.50 2.24
C GLY A 79 -14.21 -10.02 2.32
N SER A 80 -15.37 -10.63 2.08
CA SER A 80 -15.58 -12.09 2.12
C SER A 80 -15.54 -12.69 0.72
N TYR A 81 -14.79 -13.78 0.53
CA TYR A 81 -14.76 -14.56 -0.71
C TYR A 81 -15.53 -15.87 -0.54
N GLY A 82 -16.42 -16.19 -1.48
CA GLY A 82 -17.03 -17.51 -1.64
C GLY A 82 -18.55 -17.60 -1.49
N ASP A 83 -19.10 -18.72 -1.98
CA ASP A 83 -20.52 -19.07 -1.96
C ASP A 83 -20.76 -20.07 -0.81
N GLY A 84 -21.93 -20.03 -0.14
CA GLY A 84 -22.20 -20.47 1.25
C GLY A 84 -21.77 -21.86 1.79
N ILE A 85 -20.96 -22.62 1.05
CA ILE A 85 -20.23 -23.83 1.45
C ILE A 85 -18.75 -23.52 1.79
N VAL A 86 -18.18 -22.44 1.23
CA VAL A 86 -16.80 -21.96 1.47
C VAL A 86 -16.85 -20.44 1.67
N ASN A 87 -16.44 -19.93 2.84
CA ASN A 87 -16.26 -18.49 3.06
C ASN A 87 -14.82 -18.22 3.52
N ALA A 88 -14.21 -17.19 2.95
CA ALA A 88 -12.91 -16.67 3.36
C ALA A 88 -13.02 -15.18 3.67
N ASP A 89 -12.86 -14.79 4.94
CA ASP A 89 -12.84 -13.39 5.37
C ASP A 89 -11.39 -12.95 5.54
N THR A 90 -11.02 -11.77 5.03
CA THR A 90 -9.64 -11.25 5.16
C THR A 90 -9.62 -9.81 5.65
N ASP A 91 -8.95 -9.60 6.77
CA ASP A 91 -8.64 -8.27 7.30
C ASP A 91 -7.16 -8.17 7.68
N GLY A 92 -6.66 -6.95 7.82
CA GLY A 92 -5.25 -6.76 8.11
C GLY A 92 -4.84 -5.35 8.50
N TYR A 93 -3.70 -5.29 9.16
CA TYR A 93 -3.02 -4.06 9.53
C TYR A 93 -1.87 -3.78 8.57
N SER A 94 -1.60 -2.51 8.31
CA SER A 94 -0.52 -2.10 7.42
C SER A 94 0.35 -1.01 8.04
N ALA A 95 1.63 -1.01 7.69
CA ALA A 95 2.55 0.07 7.96
C ALA A 95 3.27 0.44 6.66
N ALA A 96 3.35 1.73 6.35
CA ALA A 96 3.95 2.22 5.12
C ALA A 96 4.72 3.52 5.29
N VAL A 97 5.65 3.73 4.37
CA VAL A 97 6.27 5.02 4.11
C VAL A 97 5.66 5.59 2.84
N LYS A 98 5.23 6.86 2.89
CA LYS A 98 4.66 7.59 1.76
C LYS A 98 5.56 8.74 1.35
N GLY A 99 5.93 8.75 0.08
CA GLY A 99 6.58 9.85 -0.62
C GLY A 99 5.55 10.68 -1.39
N SER A 100 5.50 12.00 -1.19
CA SER A 100 4.60 12.92 -1.89
C SER A 100 5.38 13.94 -2.73
N LEU A 101 4.86 14.29 -3.90
CA LEU A 101 5.38 15.31 -4.81
C LEU A 101 4.23 16.22 -5.25
N PRO A 102 4.17 17.47 -4.77
CA PRO A 102 3.18 18.44 -5.22
C PRO A 102 3.46 18.82 -6.67
N LEU A 103 2.56 18.42 -7.56
CA LEU A 103 2.65 18.70 -8.99
C LEU A 103 2.11 20.10 -9.31
N THR A 104 1.06 20.51 -8.59
CA THR A 104 0.43 21.83 -8.70
C THR A 104 -0.06 22.29 -7.33
N ASP A 105 -0.66 23.48 -7.24
CA ASP A 105 -1.25 23.98 -5.99
C ASP A 105 -2.37 23.08 -5.45
N SER A 106 -3.09 22.37 -6.33
CA SER A 106 -4.24 21.52 -6.00
C SER A 106 -3.97 20.02 -6.15
N ILE A 107 -2.91 19.60 -6.83
CA ILE A 107 -2.63 18.19 -7.15
C ILE A 107 -1.28 17.77 -6.57
N GLU A 108 -1.28 16.66 -5.84
CA GLU A 108 -0.10 16.02 -5.27
C GLU A 108 -0.04 14.58 -5.75
N PHE A 109 1.07 14.19 -6.39
CA PHE A 109 1.35 12.79 -6.65
C PHE A 109 1.92 12.16 -5.40
N PHE A 110 1.62 10.90 -5.15
CA PHE A 110 2.27 10.15 -4.09
C PHE A 110 2.59 8.72 -4.54
N ALA A 111 3.62 8.18 -3.93
CA ALA A 111 3.93 6.77 -3.94
C ALA A 111 4.12 6.29 -2.50
N LYS A 112 3.75 5.05 -2.21
CA LYS A 112 3.92 4.45 -0.90
C LYS A 112 4.44 3.02 -1.04
N ALA A 113 5.18 2.57 -0.05
CA ALA A 113 5.57 1.18 0.08
C ALA A 113 5.53 0.78 1.55
N GLY A 114 5.17 -0.46 1.82
CA GLY A 114 4.91 -0.91 3.16
C GLY A 114 4.76 -2.41 3.27
N GLN A 115 4.33 -2.82 4.46
CA GLN A 115 4.04 -4.20 4.81
C GLN A 115 2.60 -4.27 5.31
N LEU A 116 1.92 -5.32 4.89
CA LEU A 116 0.58 -5.72 5.30
C LEU A 116 0.73 -7.02 6.11
N TRP A 117 0.14 -7.04 7.28
CA TRP A 117 -0.08 -8.24 8.07
C TRP A 117 -1.57 -8.51 8.02
N TYR A 118 -1.96 -9.67 7.48
CA TYR A 118 -3.36 -10.00 7.28
C TYR A 118 -3.64 -11.41 7.75
N ASP A 119 -4.85 -11.58 8.27
CA ASP A 119 -5.36 -12.85 8.73
C ASP A 119 -6.48 -13.27 7.77
N THR A 120 -6.42 -14.50 7.27
CA THR A 120 -7.51 -15.06 6.47
C THR A 120 -8.16 -16.22 7.20
N ASP A 121 -9.44 -16.05 7.52
CA ASP A 121 -10.27 -17.08 8.13
C ASP A 121 -11.00 -17.86 7.04
N TYR A 122 -10.71 -19.16 6.93
CA TYR A 122 -11.37 -20.06 5.98
C TYR A 122 -12.36 -20.98 6.70
N SER A 123 -13.58 -21.07 6.17
CA SER A 123 -14.57 -22.06 6.59
C SER A 123 -14.90 -23.01 5.44
N VAL A 124 -14.76 -24.33 5.66
CA VAL A 124 -15.15 -25.37 4.70
C VAL A 124 -15.97 -26.43 5.41
N ALA A 125 -17.26 -26.56 5.03
CA ALA A 125 -18.16 -27.59 5.55
C ALA A 125 -18.21 -27.72 7.10
N GLY A 126 -18.09 -26.60 7.82
CA GLY A 126 -18.14 -26.56 9.29
C GLY A 126 -16.79 -26.75 10.00
N LEU A 127 -15.69 -26.83 9.26
CA LEU A 127 -14.33 -26.74 9.80
C LEU A 127 -13.81 -25.31 9.58
N THR A 128 -13.25 -24.70 10.63
CA THR A 128 -12.67 -23.36 10.62
C THR A 128 -11.15 -23.46 10.75
N GLY A 129 -10.40 -22.66 9.99
CA GLY A 129 -8.95 -22.49 10.14
C GLY A 129 -8.55 -21.05 9.82
N SER A 130 -7.59 -20.51 10.56
CA SER A 130 -7.00 -19.19 10.33
C SER A 130 -5.58 -19.34 9.78
N SER A 131 -5.14 -18.40 8.95
CA SER A 131 -3.75 -18.30 8.49
C SER A 131 -3.27 -16.86 8.63
N ASP A 132 -2.16 -16.71 9.35
CA ASP A 132 -1.52 -15.41 9.60
C ASP A 132 -0.42 -15.24 8.53
N ASN A 133 -0.55 -14.22 7.69
CA ASN A 133 0.36 -13.97 6.58
C ASN A 133 0.86 -12.53 6.55
N GLU A 134 1.99 -12.32 5.88
CA GLU A 134 2.54 -11.00 5.61
C GLU A 134 2.78 -10.81 4.12
N ALA A 135 2.53 -9.61 3.63
CA ALA A 135 2.78 -9.22 2.24
C ALA A 135 3.44 -7.84 2.20
N LEU A 136 4.38 -7.66 1.30
CA LEU A 136 4.89 -6.33 0.99
C LEU A 136 3.98 -5.70 -0.06
N PHE A 137 3.87 -4.38 -0.03
CA PHE A 137 3.09 -3.67 -1.02
C PHE A 137 3.80 -2.41 -1.48
N ALA A 138 3.49 -2.03 -2.71
CA ALA A 138 3.79 -0.73 -3.28
C ALA A 138 2.50 -0.12 -3.80
N GLY A 139 2.39 1.19 -3.82
CA GLY A 139 1.24 1.89 -4.34
C GLY A 139 1.60 3.26 -4.86
N ALA A 140 0.78 3.77 -5.77
CA ALA A 140 0.91 5.11 -6.31
C ALA A 140 -0.45 5.74 -6.55
N GLY A 141 -0.54 7.05 -6.42
CA GLY A 141 -1.80 7.76 -6.52
C GLY A 141 -1.67 9.26 -6.68
N LEU A 142 -2.84 9.89 -6.76
CA LEU A 142 -2.99 11.34 -6.84
C LEU A 142 -3.91 11.81 -5.73
N ASN A 143 -3.52 12.89 -5.07
CA ASN A 143 -4.29 13.66 -4.12
C ASN A 143 -4.76 14.96 -4.77
N PHE A 144 -6.04 15.25 -4.67
CA PHE A 144 -6.68 16.47 -5.11
C PHE A 144 -7.18 17.25 -3.88
N LYS A 145 -6.66 18.45 -3.65
CA LYS A 145 -7.08 19.30 -2.54
C LYS A 145 -8.48 19.84 -2.79
N LEU A 146 -9.46 19.39 -1.99
CA LEU A 146 -10.81 19.94 -1.98
C LEU A 146 -10.89 21.19 -1.09
N SER A 147 -10.12 21.20 0.00
CA SER A 147 -9.92 22.34 0.89
C SER A 147 -8.49 22.33 1.44
N GLU A 148 -8.15 23.27 2.34
CA GLU A 148 -6.83 23.31 2.99
C GLU A 148 -6.52 22.04 3.81
N GLN A 149 -7.56 21.35 4.30
CA GLN A 149 -7.45 20.21 5.19
C GLN A 149 -7.97 18.92 4.56
N LEU A 150 -8.89 19.00 3.59
CA LEU A 150 -9.53 17.83 3.00
C LEU A 150 -9.02 17.57 1.57
N LEU A 151 -8.56 16.35 1.34
CA LEU A 151 -8.08 15.89 0.05
C LEU A 151 -8.87 14.68 -0.40
N LEU A 152 -9.18 14.63 -1.69
CA LEU A 152 -9.68 13.44 -2.38
C LEU A 152 -8.49 12.71 -2.98
N ASN A 153 -8.40 11.40 -2.77
CA ASN A 153 -7.33 10.59 -3.32
C ASN A 153 -7.88 9.51 -4.27
N ALA A 154 -7.06 9.16 -5.24
CA ALA A 154 -7.21 7.96 -6.05
C ALA A 154 -5.86 7.24 -6.07
N GLN A 155 -5.86 5.95 -5.73
CA GLN A 155 -4.64 5.15 -5.61
C GLN A 155 -4.79 3.79 -6.27
N TYR A 156 -3.66 3.26 -6.71
CA TYR A 156 -3.49 1.90 -7.15
C TYR A 156 -2.41 1.24 -6.29
N THR A 157 -2.71 0.08 -5.71
CA THR A 157 -1.80 -0.65 -4.82
C THR A 157 -1.57 -2.05 -5.38
N TRP A 158 -0.29 -2.42 -5.48
CA TRP A 158 0.21 -3.73 -5.86
C TRP A 158 0.64 -4.45 -4.58
N TYR A 159 0.09 -5.62 -4.34
CA TYR A 159 0.49 -6.48 -3.23
C TYR A 159 1.33 -7.64 -3.76
N ASP A 160 2.49 -7.84 -3.14
CA ASP A 160 3.41 -8.93 -3.40
C ASP A 160 3.42 -9.83 -2.16
N ALA A 161 2.77 -10.98 -2.28
CA ALA A 161 2.66 -11.97 -1.21
C ALA A 161 3.93 -12.83 -1.08
N GLU A 162 4.93 -12.64 -1.97
CA GLU A 162 6.08 -13.52 -2.13
C GLU A 162 7.39 -12.81 -1.79
N LEU A 163 7.48 -12.29 -0.56
CA LEU A 163 8.75 -11.85 0.02
C LEU A 163 8.98 -12.50 1.38
N SER A 164 9.18 -13.82 1.34
CA SER A 164 9.84 -14.58 2.41
C SER A 164 11.30 -14.10 2.53
N VAL A 165 11.66 -13.46 3.64
CA VAL A 165 13.06 -13.07 3.95
C VAL A 165 13.85 -14.24 4.54
N ASP A 166 13.64 -15.45 4.03
CA ASP A 166 14.52 -16.57 4.30
C ASP A 166 14.62 -17.47 3.07
N GLU A 167 15.87 -17.66 2.66
CA GLU A 167 16.39 -18.70 1.78
C GLU A 167 16.14 -18.60 0.26
N ILE A 168 17.26 -18.38 -0.43
CA ILE A 168 17.52 -18.77 -1.82
C ILE A 168 17.23 -20.27 -1.94
N ASP A 169 16.19 -20.67 -2.67
CA ASP A 169 16.24 -21.79 -3.63
C ASP A 169 14.89 -22.01 -4.36
N GLN A 170 14.99 -22.00 -5.68
CA GLN A 170 14.34 -22.92 -6.64
C GLN A 170 12.80 -22.97 -6.79
N ASP A 171 12.37 -22.42 -7.94
CA ASP A 171 11.29 -22.90 -8.83
C ASP A 171 9.95 -23.27 -8.19
N SER A 172 9.04 -22.30 -8.13
CA SER A 172 7.57 -22.50 -8.14
C SER A 172 6.87 -21.20 -8.52
N ASP A 173 6.76 -20.90 -9.82
CA ASP A 173 5.98 -19.76 -10.32
C ASP A 173 4.49 -19.93 -9.95
N PHE A 174 4.02 -19.18 -8.94
CA PHE A 174 2.62 -18.89 -8.69
C PHE A 174 2.43 -17.39 -8.43
N ASP A 175 2.78 -16.56 -9.43
CA ASP A 175 2.60 -15.09 -9.41
C ASP A 175 1.12 -14.69 -9.26
N THR A 176 0.57 -14.71 -8.04
CA THR A 176 -0.78 -14.17 -7.79
C THR A 176 -0.65 -12.69 -7.45
N ASN A 177 -0.41 -11.88 -8.47
CA ASN A 177 -0.31 -10.43 -8.33
C ASN A 177 -1.70 -9.82 -8.10
N PHE A 178 -2.00 -9.47 -6.84
CA PHE A 178 -3.24 -8.78 -6.49
C PHE A 178 -3.08 -7.27 -6.67
N ASN A 179 -4.05 -6.66 -7.35
CA ASN A 179 -4.07 -5.23 -7.56
C ASN A 179 -5.35 -4.61 -6.99
N GLN A 180 -5.20 -3.53 -6.23
CA GLN A 180 -6.31 -2.77 -5.67
C GLN A 180 -6.38 -1.39 -6.32
N ALA A 181 -7.55 -1.03 -6.85
CA ALA A 181 -7.85 0.35 -7.21
C ALA A 181 -8.82 0.93 -6.17
N SER A 182 -8.48 2.08 -5.57
CA SER A 182 -9.33 2.69 -4.54
C SER A 182 -9.39 4.21 -4.67
N VAL A 183 -10.46 4.77 -4.13
CA VAL A 183 -10.66 6.21 -3.95
C VAL A 183 -10.92 6.49 -2.48
N GLY A 184 -10.55 7.67 -2.00
CA GLY A 184 -10.70 7.98 -0.59
C GLY A 184 -10.56 9.43 -0.24
N LEU A 185 -10.70 9.72 1.04
CA LEU A 185 -10.54 11.05 1.60
C LEU A 185 -9.41 11.05 2.62
N GLU A 186 -8.63 12.14 2.64
CA GLU A 186 -7.58 12.40 3.62
C GLU A 186 -7.88 13.74 4.31
N TYR A 187 -7.89 13.75 5.63
CA TYR A 187 -8.02 14.96 6.45
C TYR A 187 -6.72 15.24 7.19
N ARG A 188 -6.07 16.37 6.87
CA ARG A 188 -4.83 16.86 7.47
C ARG A 188 -5.14 17.85 8.60
N PHE A 189 -4.59 17.62 9.79
CA PHE A 189 -4.78 18.46 10.97
C PHE A 189 -3.79 19.64 11.02
#